data_AF-A0A645F7L1-F1
#
_entry.id   AF-A0A645F7L1-F1
#
_cell.length_a   1.000
_cell.length_b   1.000
_cell.length_c   1.000
_cell.angle_alpha   90.00
_cell.angle_beta   90.00
_cell.angle_gamma   90.00
#
_symmetry.space_group_name_H-M   'P 1'
#
loop_
_entity.id
_entity.type
_entity.pdbx_description
1 polymer ?
#
loop_
_entity_poly.entity_id
_entity_poly.type
_entity_poly.pdbx_seq_one_letter_code
_entity_poly.pdbx_strand_id
1 'polypeptide(L)'
;MVAAQAKLASIKAGSRPQELAQSQATVQQAAANLDNARKNYERTDSLYSEGAMSAQQRDTARTALEVAQAQYHVATEGYSLAAEGATQEDVQIAEAQVAQAAAAVKNAQLQFDHSTVKSPVAGVVAKKSVEEGEIISAGQPLFSIADLAGSWIEANIEENNIGKIEVGQMVEFTIDSYPKKVFQGEVSDVGNATGSQFALLPSDNTSGNFTKVTQRLPVKIKIVDSGELTLKPGMSAIIDIHVK
;
A
#
# COMPACT_ATOMS: atom_id res chain seq x y z
N MET A 1 -5.28 -13.89 -8.68
CA MET A 1 -4.43 -14.76 -7.82
C MET A 1 -4.45 -16.22 -8.27
N VAL A 2 -5.62 -16.87 -8.33
CA VAL A 2 -5.75 -18.31 -8.70
C VAL A 2 -5.08 -18.65 -10.04
N ALA A 3 -5.30 -17.85 -11.09
CA ALA A 3 -4.66 -18.07 -12.39
C ALA A 3 -3.13 -17.98 -12.34
N ALA A 4 -2.57 -17.04 -11.58
CA ALA A 4 -1.12 -16.89 -11.41
C ALA A 4 -0.51 -18.06 -10.62
N GLN A 5 -1.20 -18.55 -9.60
CA GLN A 5 -0.79 -19.74 -8.84
C GLN A 5 -0.85 -21.00 -9.70
N ALA A 6 -1.90 -21.16 -10.52
CA ALA A 6 -2.01 -22.26 -11.48
C ALA A 6 -0.86 -22.21 -12.50
N LYS A 7 -0.49 -21.00 -12.97
CA LYS A 7 0.65 -20.83 -13.88
C LYS A 7 1.98 -21.20 -13.21
N LEU A 8 2.23 -20.74 -11.98
CA LEU A 8 3.40 -21.14 -11.20
C LEU A 8 3.48 -22.66 -11.00
N ALA A 9 2.35 -23.29 -10.67
CA ALA A 9 2.26 -24.74 -10.52
C ALA A 9 2.58 -25.46 -11.84
N SER A 10 2.08 -24.97 -12.97
CA SER A 10 2.40 -25.55 -14.29
C SER A 10 3.88 -25.42 -14.66
N ILE A 11 4.53 -24.32 -14.27
CA ILE A 11 5.97 -24.09 -14.50
C ILE A 11 6.80 -25.01 -13.60
N LYS A 12 6.46 -25.11 -12.31
CA LYS A 12 7.14 -26.01 -11.36
C LYS A 12 6.93 -27.49 -11.68
N ALA A 13 5.80 -27.86 -12.28
CA ALA A 13 5.53 -29.22 -12.72
C ALA A 13 6.41 -29.62 -13.92
N GLY A 14 6.98 -28.65 -14.65
CA GLY A 14 7.86 -28.89 -15.79
C GLY A 14 7.17 -29.60 -16.96
N SER A 15 7.97 -30.35 -17.73
CA SER A 15 7.49 -31.09 -18.89
C SER A 15 6.57 -32.24 -18.48
N ARG A 16 5.54 -32.48 -19.29
CA ARG A 16 4.57 -33.55 -19.02
C ARG A 16 5.25 -34.93 -19.14
N PRO A 17 4.88 -35.92 -18.32
CA PRO A 17 5.45 -37.27 -18.41
C PRO A 17 5.34 -37.90 -19.79
N GLN A 18 4.26 -37.63 -20.53
CA GLN A 18 4.06 -38.14 -21.90
C GLN A 18 5.09 -37.56 -22.88
N GLU A 19 5.50 -36.31 -22.68
CA GLU A 19 6.46 -35.59 -23.53
C GLU A 19 7.89 -36.06 -23.28
N LEU A 20 8.21 -36.33 -22.01
CA LEU A 20 9.47 -36.98 -21.63
C LEU A 20 9.56 -38.40 -22.19
N ALA A 21 8.48 -39.19 -22.10
CA ALA A 21 8.45 -40.54 -22.64
C ALA A 21 8.62 -40.55 -24.18
N GLN A 22 8.00 -39.59 -24.88
CA GLN A 22 8.17 -39.44 -26.33
C GLN A 22 9.62 -39.06 -26.72
N SER A 23 10.23 -38.14 -25.97
CA SER A 23 11.62 -37.73 -26.20
C SER A 23 12.58 -38.88 -25.90
N GLN A 24 12.33 -39.65 -24.83
CA GLN A 24 13.10 -40.83 -24.49
C GLN A 24 13.00 -41.92 -25.57
N ALA A 25 11.80 -42.15 -26.13
CA ALA A 25 11.63 -43.08 -27.24
C ALA A 25 12.42 -42.65 -28.49
N THR A 26 12.53 -41.33 -28.72
CA THR A 26 13.33 -40.77 -29.82
C THR A 26 14.83 -41.03 -29.61
N VAL A 27 15.32 -40.86 -28.37
CA VAL A 27 16.71 -41.22 -28.00
C VAL A 27 16.96 -42.71 -28.21
N GLN A 28 16.03 -43.57 -27.80
CA GLN A 28 16.15 -45.02 -27.98
C GLN A 28 16.20 -45.41 -29.46
N GLN A 29 15.37 -44.79 -30.30
CA GLN A 29 15.39 -45.01 -31.74
C GLN A 29 16.72 -44.56 -32.36
N ALA A 30 17.23 -43.39 -31.98
CA ALA A 30 18.51 -42.88 -32.48
C ALA A 30 19.69 -43.74 -32.01
N ALA A 31 19.65 -44.24 -30.77
CA ALA A 31 20.65 -45.16 -30.23
C ALA A 31 20.69 -46.48 -31.00
N ALA A 32 19.53 -47.05 -31.33
CA ALA A 32 19.44 -48.26 -32.15
C ALA A 32 19.98 -48.04 -33.57
N ASN A 33 19.72 -46.87 -34.17
CA ASN A 33 20.26 -46.51 -35.48
C ASN A 33 21.79 -46.35 -35.44
N LEU A 34 22.32 -45.70 -34.39
CA LEU A 34 23.75 -45.56 -34.16
C LEU A 34 24.45 -46.92 -33.97
N ASP A 35 23.85 -47.83 -33.20
CA ASP A 35 24.39 -49.18 -33.02
C ASP A 35 24.45 -49.96 -34.33
N ASN A 36 23.40 -49.89 -35.14
CA ASN A 36 23.39 -50.49 -36.47
C ASN A 36 24.45 -49.89 -37.41
N ALA A 37 24.55 -48.56 -37.45
CA ALA A 37 25.53 -47.86 -38.29
C ALA A 37 26.97 -48.18 -37.88
N ARG A 38 27.24 -48.26 -36.56
CA ARG A 38 28.54 -48.64 -36.00
C ARG A 38 28.92 -50.07 -36.36
N LYS A 39 28.03 -51.04 -36.11
CA LYS A 39 28.25 -52.44 -36.50
C LYS A 39 28.46 -52.61 -38.00
N ASN A 40 27.74 -51.82 -38.81
CA ASN A 40 27.93 -51.84 -40.25
C ASN A 40 29.32 -51.29 -40.61
N TYR A 41 29.71 -50.12 -40.09
CA TYR A 41 31.02 -49.55 -40.32
C TYR A 41 32.16 -50.50 -39.90
N GLU A 42 32.11 -51.06 -38.69
CA GLU A 42 33.10 -52.04 -38.19
C GLU A 42 33.26 -53.24 -39.15
N ARG A 43 32.13 -53.79 -39.62
CA ARG A 43 32.15 -54.89 -40.59
C ARG A 43 32.76 -54.46 -41.93
N THR A 44 32.40 -53.27 -42.40
CA THR A 44 32.87 -52.71 -43.68
C THR A 44 34.37 -52.41 -43.63
N ASP A 45 34.86 -51.94 -42.48
CA ASP A 45 36.26 -51.59 -42.23
C ASP A 45 37.16 -52.83 -42.17
N SER A 46 36.69 -53.92 -41.53
CA SER A 46 37.38 -55.22 -41.53
C SER A 46 37.49 -55.78 -42.95
N LEU A 47 36.39 -55.83 -43.70
CA LEU A 47 36.38 -56.35 -45.08
C LEU A 47 37.21 -55.50 -46.04
N TYR A 48 37.26 -54.19 -45.84
CA TYR A 48 38.16 -53.30 -46.60
C TYR A 48 39.64 -53.62 -46.31
N SER A 49 39.99 -53.83 -45.04
CA SER A 49 41.35 -54.19 -44.61
C SER A 49 41.80 -55.56 -45.16
N GLU A 50 40.85 -56.46 -45.39
CA GLU A 50 41.05 -57.77 -46.03
C GLU A 50 41.05 -57.71 -47.58
N GLY A 51 40.83 -56.52 -48.18
CA GLY A 51 40.79 -56.31 -49.63
C GLY A 51 39.49 -56.73 -50.32
N ALA A 52 38.45 -57.07 -49.55
CA ALA A 52 37.17 -57.57 -50.06
C ALA A 52 36.13 -56.46 -50.36
N MET A 53 36.43 -55.19 -50.09
CA MET A 53 35.54 -54.03 -50.32
C MET A 53 36.25 -52.81 -50.89
N SER A 54 35.50 -51.90 -51.52
CA SER A 54 36.05 -50.66 -52.08
C SER A 54 36.14 -49.53 -51.04
N ALA A 55 37.08 -48.60 -51.25
CA ALA A 55 37.23 -47.42 -50.39
C ALA A 55 35.95 -46.56 -50.34
N GLN A 56 35.23 -46.44 -51.47
CA GLN A 56 33.96 -45.72 -51.55
C GLN A 56 32.89 -46.32 -50.62
N GLN A 57 32.80 -47.65 -50.54
CA GLN A 57 31.84 -48.31 -49.66
C GLN A 57 32.18 -48.08 -48.17
N ARG A 58 33.48 -48.13 -47.82
CA ARG A 58 33.96 -47.80 -46.47
C ARG A 58 33.64 -46.36 -46.11
N ASP A 59 33.94 -45.41 -46.99
CA ASP A 59 33.65 -43.99 -46.76
C ASP A 59 32.15 -43.74 -46.59
N THR A 60 31.30 -44.40 -47.38
CA THR A 60 29.83 -44.31 -47.24
C THR A 60 29.38 -44.81 -45.86
N ALA A 61 29.94 -45.93 -45.38
CA ALA A 61 29.63 -46.45 -44.04
C ALA A 61 30.14 -45.54 -42.92
N ARG A 62 31.32 -44.93 -43.08
CA ARG A 62 31.86 -43.92 -42.14
C ARG A 62 30.92 -42.72 -42.05
N THR A 63 30.54 -42.14 -43.18
CA THR A 63 29.63 -40.98 -43.20
C THR A 63 28.27 -41.34 -42.61
N ALA A 64 27.76 -42.55 -42.85
CA ALA A 64 26.50 -43.01 -42.24
C ALA A 64 26.60 -43.12 -40.71
N LEU A 65 27.75 -43.58 -40.19
CA LEU A 65 28.02 -43.60 -38.75
C LEU A 65 28.06 -42.18 -38.18
N GLU A 66 28.79 -41.26 -38.81
CA GLU A 66 28.87 -39.86 -38.38
C GLU A 66 27.49 -39.19 -38.32
N VAL A 67 26.64 -39.43 -39.34
CA VAL A 67 25.26 -38.94 -39.36
C VAL A 67 24.43 -39.54 -38.23
N ALA A 68 24.52 -40.86 -37.99
CA ALA A 68 23.79 -41.51 -36.92
C ALA A 68 24.24 -41.02 -35.52
N GLN A 69 25.53 -40.72 -35.36
CA GLN A 69 26.09 -40.18 -34.13
C GLN A 69 25.61 -38.75 -33.87
N ALA A 70 25.57 -37.91 -34.90
CA ALA A 70 24.99 -36.57 -34.82
C ALA A 70 23.48 -36.62 -34.48
N GLN A 71 22.73 -37.54 -35.08
CA GLN A 71 21.30 -37.73 -34.77
C GLN A 71 21.07 -38.18 -33.32
N TYR A 72 21.88 -39.10 -32.81
CA TYR A 72 21.82 -39.52 -31.41
C TYR A 72 22.13 -38.37 -30.45
N HIS A 73 23.14 -37.55 -30.77
CA HIS A 73 23.46 -36.38 -29.97
C HIS A 73 22.30 -35.38 -29.93
N VAL A 74 21.74 -35.00 -31.09
CA VAL A 74 20.56 -34.11 -31.16
C VAL A 74 19.37 -34.66 -30.37
N ALA A 75 19.09 -35.96 -30.47
CA ALA A 75 18.01 -36.59 -29.71
C ALA A 75 18.25 -36.53 -28.19
N THR A 76 19.51 -36.74 -27.76
CA THR A 76 19.91 -36.70 -26.35
C THR A 76 19.80 -35.30 -25.77
N GLU A 77 20.29 -34.28 -26.50
CA GLU A 77 20.14 -32.87 -26.12
C GLU A 77 18.66 -32.46 -26.06
N GLY A 78 17.85 -32.92 -27.01
CA GLY A 78 16.40 -32.68 -27.00
C GLY A 78 15.71 -33.28 -25.77
N TYR A 79 16.10 -34.50 -25.36
CA TYR A 79 15.60 -35.10 -24.11
C TYR A 79 16.10 -34.34 -22.87
N SER A 80 17.36 -33.91 -22.84
CA SER A 80 17.92 -33.15 -21.72
C SER A 80 17.17 -31.82 -21.53
N LEU A 81 16.93 -31.08 -22.61
CA LEU A 81 16.17 -29.84 -22.58
C LEU A 81 14.72 -30.06 -22.09
N ALA A 82 14.08 -31.13 -22.57
CA ALA A 82 12.75 -31.49 -22.10
C ALA A 82 12.75 -31.90 -20.61
N ALA A 83 13.82 -32.53 -20.13
CA ALA A 83 13.97 -32.97 -18.73
C ALA A 83 14.32 -31.83 -17.76
N GLU A 84 15.11 -30.85 -18.19
CA GLU A 84 15.41 -29.63 -17.41
C GLU A 84 14.14 -28.80 -17.18
N GLY A 85 13.22 -28.76 -18.15
CA GLY A 85 11.92 -28.13 -18.00
C GLY A 85 12.04 -26.61 -17.86
N ALA A 86 11.40 -26.04 -16.84
CA ALA A 86 11.39 -24.60 -16.61
C ALA A 86 12.68 -24.11 -15.98
N THR A 87 13.20 -22.99 -16.48
CA THR A 87 14.40 -22.34 -15.94
C THR A 87 14.13 -21.73 -14.56
N GLN A 88 15.18 -21.43 -13.78
CA GLN A 88 15.00 -20.70 -12.52
C GLN A 88 14.39 -19.32 -12.76
N GLU A 89 14.72 -18.68 -13.88
CA GLU A 89 14.19 -17.40 -14.31
C GLU A 89 12.67 -17.48 -14.54
N ASP A 90 12.19 -18.55 -15.20
CA ASP A 90 10.75 -18.77 -15.39
C ASP A 90 10.00 -18.91 -14.07
N VAL A 91 10.58 -19.63 -13.11
CA VAL A 91 10.03 -19.77 -11.76
C VAL A 91 9.98 -18.42 -11.05
N GLN A 92 11.06 -17.63 -11.10
CA GLN A 92 11.11 -16.31 -10.47
C GLN A 92 10.08 -15.35 -11.08
N ILE A 93 9.92 -15.34 -12.41
CA ILE A 93 8.90 -14.54 -13.10
C ILE A 93 7.50 -14.95 -12.64
N ALA A 94 7.21 -16.23 -12.56
CA ALA A 94 5.91 -16.72 -12.11
C ALA A 94 5.64 -16.41 -10.63
N GLU A 95 6.66 -16.50 -9.77
CA GLU A 95 6.56 -16.09 -8.36
C GLU A 95 6.29 -14.59 -8.23
N ALA A 96 6.96 -13.75 -9.02
CA ALA A 96 6.69 -12.32 -9.08
C ALA A 96 5.26 -12.02 -9.53
N GLN A 97 4.71 -12.76 -10.51
CA GLN A 97 3.31 -12.63 -10.93
C GLN A 97 2.33 -13.03 -9.83
N VAL A 98 2.63 -14.06 -9.04
CA VAL A 98 1.82 -14.44 -7.87
C VAL A 98 1.87 -13.33 -6.81
N ALA A 99 3.05 -12.78 -6.52
CA ALA A 99 3.20 -11.68 -5.57
C ALA A 99 2.43 -10.42 -6.01
N GLN A 100 2.51 -10.07 -7.29
CA GLN A 100 1.73 -8.97 -7.89
C GLN A 100 0.23 -9.21 -7.74
N ALA A 101 -0.24 -10.42 -8.04
CA ALA A 101 -1.65 -10.76 -7.90
C ALA A 101 -2.12 -10.75 -6.43
N ALA A 102 -1.27 -11.14 -5.49
CA ALA A 102 -1.55 -11.05 -4.05
C ALA A 102 -1.63 -9.59 -3.58
N ALA A 103 -0.72 -8.73 -4.04
CA ALA A 103 -0.77 -7.29 -3.76
C ALA A 103 -2.06 -6.64 -4.28
N ALA A 104 -2.51 -7.04 -5.48
CA ALA A 104 -3.78 -6.57 -6.04
C ALA A 104 -4.98 -6.98 -5.16
N VAL A 105 -5.01 -8.22 -4.65
CA VAL A 105 -6.04 -8.68 -3.69
C VAL A 105 -6.01 -7.85 -2.42
N LYS A 106 -4.81 -7.60 -1.85
CA LYS A 106 -4.67 -6.78 -0.64
C LYS A 106 -5.14 -5.34 -0.85
N ASN A 107 -4.84 -4.75 -2.00
CA ASN A 107 -5.33 -3.41 -2.34
C ASN A 107 -6.86 -3.38 -2.50
N ALA A 108 -7.45 -4.39 -3.13
CA ALA A 108 -8.91 -4.51 -3.23
C ALA A 108 -9.55 -4.68 -1.85
N GLN A 109 -8.92 -5.44 -0.95
CA GLN A 109 -9.38 -5.57 0.44
C GLN A 109 -9.32 -4.24 1.18
N LEU A 110 -8.23 -3.49 1.05
CA LEU A 110 -8.12 -2.16 1.66
C LEU A 110 -9.18 -1.19 1.12
N GLN A 111 -9.48 -1.22 -0.19
CA GLN A 111 -10.55 -0.42 -0.77
C GLN A 111 -11.93 -0.81 -0.21
N PHE A 112 -12.16 -2.11 -0.02
CA PHE A 112 -13.37 -2.60 0.63
C PHE A 112 -13.45 -2.15 2.09
N ASP A 113 -12.36 -2.25 2.85
CA ASP A 113 -12.33 -1.80 4.24
C ASP A 113 -12.56 -0.27 4.34
N HIS A 114 -12.02 0.50 3.39
CA HIS A 114 -12.24 1.94 3.28
C HIS A 114 -13.66 2.34 2.84
N SER A 115 -14.48 1.40 2.35
CA SER A 115 -15.90 1.66 2.09
C SER A 115 -16.68 1.92 3.39
N THR A 116 -16.17 1.42 4.52
CA THR A 116 -16.72 1.69 5.85
C THR A 116 -15.90 2.75 6.55
N VAL A 117 -16.38 3.98 6.55
CA VAL A 117 -15.72 5.11 7.21
C VAL A 117 -15.96 5.02 8.72
N LYS A 118 -14.88 4.82 9.49
CA LYS A 118 -14.90 4.80 10.97
C LYS A 118 -14.34 6.11 11.53
N SER A 119 -14.86 6.54 12.68
CA SER A 119 -14.28 7.67 13.39
C SER A 119 -12.94 7.28 14.03
N PRO A 120 -11.87 8.09 13.89
CA PRO A 120 -10.60 7.85 14.57
C PRO A 120 -10.65 8.21 16.07
N VAL A 121 -11.63 9.00 16.50
CA VAL A 121 -11.78 9.49 17.87
C VAL A 121 -13.18 9.22 18.40
N ALA A 122 -13.32 9.08 19.72
CA ALA A 122 -14.62 9.14 20.36
C ALA A 122 -15.12 10.60 20.35
N GLY A 123 -16.43 10.79 20.14
CA GLY A 123 -17.00 12.13 20.08
C GLY A 123 -18.42 12.14 19.53
N VAL A 124 -18.94 13.34 19.28
CA VAL A 124 -20.27 13.56 18.70
C VAL A 124 -20.14 14.17 17.33
N VAL A 125 -20.98 13.74 16.38
CA VAL A 125 -21.04 14.32 15.03
C VAL A 125 -21.61 15.74 15.13
N ALA A 126 -20.75 16.74 14.94
CA ALA A 126 -21.10 18.16 14.96
C ALA A 126 -21.70 18.63 13.63
N LYS A 127 -21.22 18.07 12.51
CA LYS A 127 -21.74 18.35 11.17
C LYS A 127 -21.74 17.09 10.32
N LYS A 128 -22.84 16.89 9.57
CA LYS A 128 -22.99 15.89 8.52
C LYS A 128 -23.09 16.66 7.19
N SER A 129 -22.23 16.33 6.23
CA SER A 129 -22.09 17.05 4.95
C SER A 129 -22.49 16.20 3.73
N VAL A 130 -23.04 15.01 3.94
CA VAL A 130 -23.44 14.05 2.90
C VAL A 130 -24.76 13.40 3.28
N GLU A 131 -25.63 13.12 2.33
CA GLU A 131 -26.87 12.36 2.57
C GLU A 131 -26.84 10.95 1.98
N GLU A 132 -27.78 10.11 2.44
CA GLU A 132 -27.91 8.75 1.92
C GLU A 132 -28.27 8.77 0.43
N GLY A 133 -27.58 7.96 -0.38
CA GLY A 133 -27.74 7.91 -1.83
C GLY A 133 -26.85 8.88 -2.62
N GLU A 134 -26.09 9.73 -1.94
CA GLU A 134 -25.15 10.65 -2.59
C GLU A 134 -23.84 9.96 -3.02
N ILE A 135 -23.32 10.34 -4.18
CA ILE A 135 -22.01 9.87 -4.67
C ILE A 135 -20.93 10.82 -4.15
N ILE A 136 -19.99 10.28 -3.39
CA ILE A 136 -18.87 11.04 -2.81
C ILE A 136 -17.55 10.75 -3.53
N SER A 137 -16.65 11.73 -3.50
CA SER A 137 -15.28 11.60 -4.01
C SER A 137 -14.27 11.40 -2.88
N ALA A 138 -13.15 10.74 -3.20
CA ALA A 138 -12.07 10.57 -2.24
C ALA A 138 -11.52 11.94 -1.77
N GLY A 139 -11.35 12.09 -0.45
CA GLY A 139 -10.91 13.34 0.18
C GLY A 139 -12.02 14.34 0.48
N GLN A 140 -13.26 14.07 0.08
CA GLN A 140 -14.41 14.90 0.47
C GLN A 140 -14.70 14.73 1.98
N PRO A 141 -14.75 15.83 2.76
CA PRO A 141 -15.09 15.74 4.17
C PRO A 141 -16.57 15.39 4.37
N LEU A 142 -16.85 14.26 5.01
CA LEU A 142 -18.21 13.74 5.21
C LEU A 142 -18.82 14.18 6.55
N PHE A 143 -18.03 14.11 7.62
CA PHE A 143 -18.46 14.38 8.98
C PHE A 143 -17.42 15.25 9.70
N SER A 144 -17.90 16.14 10.56
CA SER A 144 -17.08 16.81 11.55
C SER A 144 -17.42 16.25 12.91
N ILE A 145 -16.41 15.75 13.63
CA ILE A 145 -16.58 15.09 14.92
C ILE A 145 -15.96 15.98 15.97
N ALA A 146 -16.75 16.30 17.00
CA ALA A 146 -16.30 17.07 18.15
C ALA A 146 -15.99 16.10 19.31
N ASP A 147 -14.75 16.13 19.78
CA ASP A 147 -14.39 15.52 21.05
C ASP A 147 -14.86 16.42 22.18
N LEU A 148 -15.77 15.90 23.00
CA LEU A 148 -16.38 16.64 24.11
C LEU A 148 -15.53 16.57 25.39
N ALA A 149 -14.68 15.56 25.53
CA ALA A 149 -13.86 15.36 26.73
C ALA A 149 -12.74 16.41 26.87
N GLY A 150 -12.26 16.93 25.74
CA GLY A 150 -11.21 17.95 25.68
C GLY A 150 -11.72 19.38 25.51
N SER A 151 -13.00 19.67 25.78
CA SER A 151 -13.58 21.00 25.51
C SER A 151 -12.90 22.11 26.33
N TRP A 152 -12.61 23.24 25.68
CA TRP A 152 -12.12 24.47 26.32
C TRP A 152 -13.02 25.65 25.97
N ILE A 153 -12.95 26.70 26.78
CA ILE A 153 -13.57 27.99 26.47
C ILE A 153 -12.49 28.91 25.95
N GLU A 154 -12.74 29.53 24.80
CA GLU A 154 -11.89 30.58 24.26
C GLU A 154 -12.50 31.94 24.59
N ALA A 155 -11.80 32.71 25.41
CA ALA A 155 -12.19 34.04 25.81
C ALA A 155 -11.31 35.09 25.14
N ASN A 156 -11.91 36.00 24.38
CA ASN A 156 -11.19 37.08 23.72
C ASN A 156 -11.11 38.30 24.64
N ILE A 157 -10.00 38.43 25.37
CA ILE A 157 -9.79 39.49 26.37
C ILE A 157 -9.12 40.71 25.72
N GLU A 158 -9.53 41.90 26.13
CA GLU A 158 -8.90 43.16 25.71
C GLU A 158 -7.43 43.24 26.14
N GLU A 159 -6.57 43.71 25.24
CA GLU A 159 -5.12 43.86 25.46
C GLU A 159 -4.80 44.63 26.75
N ASN A 160 -5.57 45.66 27.09
CA ASN A 160 -5.36 46.45 28.32
C ASN A 160 -5.48 45.61 29.61
N ASN A 161 -6.20 44.49 29.56
CA ASN A 161 -6.46 43.63 30.71
C ASN A 161 -5.60 42.35 30.70
N ILE A 162 -4.91 42.05 29.60
CA ILE A 162 -4.12 40.81 29.48
C ILE A 162 -2.98 40.74 30.50
N GLY A 163 -2.38 41.88 30.85
CA GLY A 163 -1.28 41.94 31.81
C GLY A 163 -1.64 41.59 33.25
N LYS A 164 -2.94 41.39 33.55
CA LYS A 164 -3.45 40.96 34.86
C LYS A 164 -3.78 39.46 34.90
N ILE A 165 -3.73 38.79 33.75
CA ILE A 165 -4.13 37.39 33.59
C ILE A 165 -2.88 36.51 33.59
N GLU A 166 -2.90 35.48 34.43
CA GLU A 166 -1.83 34.48 34.54
C GLU A 166 -2.41 33.07 34.39
N VAL A 167 -1.60 32.16 33.82
CA VAL A 167 -1.94 30.74 33.74
C VAL A 167 -2.11 30.18 35.16
N GLY A 168 -3.18 29.42 35.38
CA GLY A 168 -3.56 28.84 36.67
C GLY A 168 -4.57 29.66 37.47
N GLN A 169 -4.99 30.82 36.98
CA GLN A 169 -6.07 31.59 37.63
C GLN A 169 -7.42 30.86 37.49
N MET A 170 -8.19 30.90 38.58
CA MET A 170 -9.55 30.35 38.60
C MET A 170 -10.51 31.27 37.86
N VAL A 171 -11.40 30.67 37.10
CA VAL A 171 -12.41 31.34 36.28
C VAL A 171 -13.77 30.78 36.62
N GLU A 172 -14.71 31.67 36.94
CA GLU A 172 -16.12 31.32 37.00
C GLU A 172 -16.77 31.66 35.66
N PHE A 173 -17.63 30.79 35.15
CA PHE A 173 -18.32 31.06 33.91
C PHE A 173 -19.75 30.53 33.90
N THR A 174 -20.61 31.22 33.19
CA THR A 174 -22.00 30.82 32.94
C THR A 174 -22.22 30.71 31.44
N ILE A 175 -22.94 29.68 31.01
CA ILE A 175 -23.27 29.47 29.59
C ILE A 175 -24.69 29.98 29.37
N ASP A 176 -24.92 30.70 28.27
CA ASP A 176 -26.24 31.30 27.98
C ASP A 176 -27.36 30.27 27.92
N SER A 177 -27.04 29.05 27.49
CA SER A 177 -27.98 27.92 27.48
C SER A 177 -28.35 27.41 28.88
N TYR A 178 -27.57 27.74 29.91
CA TYR A 178 -27.73 27.32 31.29
C TYR A 178 -27.50 28.48 32.29
N PRO A 179 -28.32 29.55 32.25
CA PRO A 179 -28.05 30.80 32.96
C PRO A 179 -28.12 30.70 34.50
N LYS A 180 -28.59 29.57 35.03
CA LYS A 180 -28.71 29.32 36.49
C LYS A 180 -27.58 28.47 37.07
N LYS A 181 -26.60 28.06 36.25
CA LYS A 181 -25.46 27.25 36.68
C LYS A 181 -24.16 28.01 36.45
N VAL A 182 -23.39 28.15 37.53
CA VAL A 182 -22.02 28.66 37.47
C VAL A 182 -21.10 27.45 37.41
N PHE A 183 -20.20 27.46 36.44
CA PHE A 183 -19.18 26.45 36.24
C PHE A 183 -17.82 27.02 36.60
N GLN A 184 -16.88 26.13 36.93
CA GLN A 184 -15.51 26.50 37.27
C GLN A 184 -14.55 26.01 36.19
N GLY A 185 -13.62 26.89 35.84
CA GLY A 185 -12.53 26.65 34.92
C GLY A 185 -11.22 27.21 35.44
N GLU A 186 -10.14 26.88 34.75
CA GLU A 186 -8.80 27.35 35.04
C GLU A 186 -8.18 27.90 33.76
N VAL A 187 -7.49 29.05 33.84
CA VAL A 187 -6.74 29.59 32.71
C VAL A 187 -5.61 28.62 32.38
N SER A 188 -5.70 27.96 31.23
CA SER A 188 -4.70 26.98 30.79
C SER A 188 -3.62 27.60 29.91
N ASP A 189 -3.97 28.61 29.11
CA ASP A 189 -3.06 29.22 28.15
C ASP A 189 -3.48 30.66 27.85
N VAL A 190 -2.49 31.54 27.73
CA VAL A 190 -2.68 32.95 27.37
C VAL A 190 -2.00 33.16 26.02
N GLY A 191 -2.78 33.47 24.99
CA GLY A 191 -2.26 33.59 23.63
C GLY A 191 -1.14 34.63 23.51
N ASN A 192 -0.05 34.26 22.83
CA ASN A 192 1.14 35.12 22.64
C ASN A 192 1.00 36.16 21.51
N ALA A 193 -0.12 36.17 20.79
CA ALA A 193 -0.34 37.03 19.63
C ALA A 193 -1.82 37.39 19.48
N THR A 194 -2.09 38.58 18.94
CA THR A 194 -3.46 39.09 18.76
C THR A 194 -4.14 38.46 17.54
N GLY A 195 -5.47 38.30 17.59
CA GLY A 195 -6.22 37.67 16.51
C GLY A 195 -6.09 38.40 15.15
N SER A 196 -5.76 39.70 15.16
CA SER A 196 -5.53 40.50 13.95
C SER A 196 -4.25 40.13 13.19
N GLN A 197 -3.24 39.54 13.85
CA GLN A 197 -1.97 39.17 13.21
C GLN A 197 -2.11 37.92 12.31
N PHE A 198 -3.13 37.09 12.53
CA PHE A 198 -3.39 35.86 11.76
C PHE A 198 -4.63 35.97 10.85
N ALA A 199 -5.26 37.15 10.77
CA ALA A 199 -6.37 37.37 9.87
C ALA A 199 -5.89 37.40 8.41
N LEU A 200 -6.64 36.74 7.50
CA LEU A 200 -6.38 36.76 6.05
C LEU A 200 -6.39 38.18 5.46
N LEU A 201 -7.07 39.12 6.13
CA LEU A 201 -7.09 40.54 5.81
C LEU A 201 -6.89 41.33 7.12
N PRO A 202 -5.66 41.74 7.46
CA PRO A 202 -5.40 42.61 8.60
C PRO A 202 -6.03 43.98 8.37
N SER A 203 -6.66 44.56 9.38
CA SER A 203 -7.11 45.95 9.32
C SER A 203 -5.92 46.89 9.54
N ASP A 204 -5.20 47.24 8.47
CA ASP A 204 -4.18 48.29 8.51
C ASP A 204 -4.87 49.67 8.56
N ASN A 205 -4.82 50.33 9.72
CA ASN A 205 -5.22 51.73 9.84
C ASN A 205 -4.11 52.64 9.26
N THR A 206 -4.04 52.72 7.93
CA THR A 206 -3.07 53.54 7.18
C THR A 206 -3.53 54.98 6.92
N SER A 207 -4.64 55.46 7.52
CA SER A 207 -5.26 56.75 7.16
C SER A 207 -5.00 57.94 8.10
N GLY A 208 -3.95 57.91 8.93
CA GLY A 208 -3.57 59.08 9.75
C GLY A 208 -4.57 59.51 10.85
N ASN A 209 -5.59 58.71 11.13
CA ASN A 209 -6.45 58.88 12.31
C ASN A 209 -5.89 58.05 13.47
N PHE A 210 -5.48 58.72 14.55
CA PHE A 210 -4.94 58.12 15.78
C PHE A 210 -6.03 57.48 16.67
N THR A 211 -6.94 56.70 16.09
CA THR A 211 -7.91 55.94 16.89
C THR A 211 -7.26 54.64 17.33
N LYS A 212 -6.83 54.56 18.60
CA LYS A 212 -6.32 53.32 19.22
C LYS A 212 -7.45 52.28 19.21
N VAL A 213 -7.34 51.27 18.36
CA VAL A 213 -8.25 50.13 18.35
C VAL A 213 -7.73 49.11 19.36
N THR A 214 -8.52 48.81 20.39
CA THR A 214 -8.17 47.80 21.39
C THR A 214 -8.12 46.43 20.72
N GLN A 215 -6.94 45.81 20.69
CA GLN A 215 -6.80 44.45 20.20
C GLN A 215 -7.28 43.46 21.27
N ARG A 216 -7.65 42.26 20.85
CA ARG A 216 -8.03 41.17 21.75
C ARG A 216 -7.09 40.00 21.61
N LEU A 217 -6.73 39.41 22.75
CA LEU A 217 -5.90 38.21 22.82
C LEU A 217 -6.77 37.04 23.28
N PRO A 218 -6.70 35.89 22.58
CA PRO A 218 -7.42 34.71 23.00
C PRO A 218 -6.78 34.11 24.25
N VAL A 219 -7.59 33.87 25.27
CA VAL A 219 -7.24 33.15 26.50
C VAL A 219 -8.02 31.84 26.51
N LYS A 220 -7.32 30.71 26.68
CA LYS A 220 -7.95 29.39 26.78
C LYS A 220 -8.18 29.04 28.23
N ILE A 221 -9.42 28.66 28.53
CA ILE A 221 -9.88 28.25 29.85
C ILE A 221 -10.24 26.78 29.77
N LYS A 222 -9.52 25.95 30.54
CA LYS A 222 -9.83 24.54 30.70
C LYS A 222 -11.00 24.40 31.67
N ILE A 223 -11.96 23.57 31.33
CA ILE A 223 -13.13 23.31 32.16
C ILE A 223 -12.72 22.28 33.22
N VAL A 224 -12.86 22.63 34.50
CA VAL A 224 -12.47 21.77 35.64
C VAL A 224 -13.60 20.80 35.99
N ASP A 225 -14.85 21.29 35.97
CA ASP A 225 -16.04 20.48 36.19
C ASP A 225 -17.20 20.98 35.30
N SER A 226 -17.63 20.15 34.35
CA SER A 226 -18.83 20.38 33.53
C SER A 226 -20.10 19.78 34.16
N GLY A 227 -19.96 19.06 35.28
CA GLY A 227 -21.01 18.24 35.87
C GLY A 227 -21.55 17.18 34.89
N GLU A 228 -22.84 16.89 34.96
CA GLU A 228 -23.56 15.98 34.03
C GLU A 228 -23.95 16.64 32.69
N LEU A 229 -23.55 17.89 32.45
CA LEU A 229 -24.01 18.67 31.30
C LEU A 229 -23.03 18.59 30.13
N THR A 230 -23.55 18.18 28.98
CA THR A 230 -22.79 18.16 27.73
C THR A 230 -22.75 19.55 27.10
N LEU A 231 -21.61 20.23 27.24
CA LEU A 231 -21.34 21.49 26.57
C LEU A 231 -21.04 21.23 25.09
N LYS A 232 -21.64 22.01 24.20
CA LYS A 232 -21.46 21.85 22.76
C LYS A 232 -20.56 22.96 22.20
N PRO A 233 -19.70 22.65 21.21
CA PRO A 233 -18.93 23.66 20.51
C PRO A 233 -19.84 24.76 19.93
N GLY A 234 -19.42 26.03 20.08
CA GLY A 234 -20.15 27.20 19.59
C GLY A 234 -21.14 27.83 20.57
N MET A 235 -21.27 27.31 21.80
CA MET A 235 -22.04 27.97 22.85
C MET A 235 -21.34 29.24 23.35
N SER A 236 -22.11 30.30 23.58
CA SER A 236 -21.63 31.53 24.22
C SER A 236 -21.55 31.36 25.74
N ALA A 237 -20.50 31.94 26.33
CA ALA A 237 -20.29 31.96 27.77
C ALA A 237 -19.93 33.38 28.24
N ILE A 238 -20.44 33.73 29.42
CA ILE A 238 -19.98 34.88 30.20
C ILE A 238 -18.95 34.36 31.18
N ILE A 239 -17.78 35.00 31.23
CA ILE A 239 -16.63 34.57 32.01
C ILE A 239 -16.20 35.66 32.98
N ASP A 240 -15.90 35.27 34.22
CA ASP A 240 -15.38 36.11 35.29
C ASP A 240 -14.04 35.51 35.76
N ILE A 241 -12.94 36.19 35.41
CA ILE A 241 -11.58 35.75 35.77
C ILE A 241 -11.16 36.42 37.07
N HIS A 242 -10.77 35.64 38.07
CA HIS A 242 -10.24 36.17 39.32
C HIS A 242 -8.79 36.64 39.14
N VAL A 243 -8.64 37.94 38.90
CA VAL A 243 -7.34 38.64 38.86
C VAL A 243 -6.87 38.99 40.27
N LYS A 244 -5.56 38.93 40.51
CA LYS A 244 -4.93 39.32 41.79
C LYS A 244 -4.68 40.83 41.88
#